data_AF-A0A952X666-F1
#
_entry.id   AF-A0A952X666-F1
#
_cell.length_a   1.000
_cell.length_b   1.000
_cell.length_c   1.000
_cell.angle_alpha   90.00
_cell.angle_beta   90.00
_cell.angle_gamma   90.00
#
_symmetry.space_group_name_H-M   'P 1'
#
loop_
_entity.id
_entity.type
_entity.pdbx_description
1 polymer ?
#
loop_
_entity_poly.entity_id
_entity_poly.type
_entity_poly.pdbx_seq_one_letter_code
_entity_poly.pdbx_strand_id
1 'polypeptide(L)'
;MNAPFEPAERGLPRRVMIGVAAVLAGLLLFLLLPARKAESPRTSDNGSQATKSGTDRDCELRLEGILAGLDPERVVISSSRVDRLGELSQWASDCGSSRLLSDVTVDLKANEAWLTGETLARAGSASYSQRDMHHLTTARLLGQVASGVLQRESDPLEQALDLWDYVVRQTLLEPDDSAVTRPRTPLEALLVGRATAADRAWTFAELLRQLRLDAVIVQPSGNAVRNVWLIGVVRPEGGLWLFEPRIGVPIPAPGFKPAGLDIPLPATLAEVRAQPELLRQLDTEEHPYPLQGPEFERVAIRIIGDSTIFSERMARLQNSLSGGLIEVFDGLGASSLREPGLGDRIVAAGSGGGWTREDVSVWEYPEQQQAAFIETGAESSPAWQTITEAFLGPTIFSTVKGQDDQSIPVVERTRDPLRRVRLVHLSGRYADALPLYLRIRTAARVPAVLPTDPALMQRLQQAMPGNNLVADFACYWTALCQYEQGRSDLTLQMLRQYVRDFPIGNCRDAVPELLAFALVKTDRMAEALPILEQIPPRTRSQRAAYLRKLLKSQVAGAPPSESVDAPSTTGADPASMPDEAPIASEAPVDNGETPAPAESEASPAADETPAEPATPSDESEPPADAEPATTAEPATVD
;
A
#
# COMPACT_ATOMS: atom_id res chain seq x y z
N MET A 1 32.45 10.02 -40.66
CA MET A 1 32.50 8.76 -41.42
C MET A 1 31.82 7.71 -40.57
N ASN A 2 30.53 7.52 -40.81
CA ASN A 2 29.65 6.67 -40.00
C ASN A 2 29.72 5.25 -40.55
N ALA A 3 30.02 4.28 -39.69
CA ALA A 3 29.75 2.87 -39.95
C ALA A 3 28.37 2.53 -39.37
N PRO A 4 27.53 1.73 -40.07
CA PRO A 4 26.19 1.41 -39.59
C PRO A 4 26.23 0.32 -38.51
N PHE A 5 25.33 0.45 -37.55
CA PHE A 5 25.02 -0.55 -36.53
C PHE A 5 24.21 -1.70 -37.17
N GLU A 6 24.72 -2.92 -37.12
CA GLU A 6 23.95 -4.14 -37.44
C GLU A 6 23.20 -4.64 -36.18
N PRO A 7 21.93 -5.06 -36.29
CA PRO A 7 21.22 -5.69 -35.19
C PRO A 7 21.71 -7.15 -35.01
N ALA A 8 22.16 -7.48 -33.79
CA ALA A 8 22.59 -8.82 -33.44
C ALA A 8 21.38 -9.75 -33.20
N GLU A 9 20.79 -10.29 -34.26
CA GLU A 9 19.97 -11.50 -34.17
C GLU A 9 20.87 -12.73 -33.98
N ARG A 10 21.28 -12.99 -32.73
CA ARG A 10 21.89 -14.28 -32.39
C ARG A 10 20.79 -15.32 -32.18
N GLY A 11 20.40 -15.98 -33.26
CA GLY A 11 19.67 -17.25 -33.18
C GLY A 11 20.42 -18.25 -32.31
N LEU A 12 19.67 -19.04 -31.54
CA LEU A 12 20.21 -20.08 -30.67
C LEU A 12 21.15 -21.02 -31.46
N PRO A 13 22.32 -21.40 -30.89
CA PRO A 13 23.26 -22.28 -31.56
C PRO A 13 22.56 -23.55 -32.03
N ARG A 14 22.82 -23.99 -33.26
CA ARG A 14 22.21 -25.19 -33.88
C ARG A 14 22.19 -26.43 -32.97
N ARG A 15 23.18 -26.57 -32.08
CA ARG A 15 23.26 -27.66 -31.09
C ARG A 15 22.18 -27.57 -29.99
N VAL A 16 21.79 -26.35 -29.59
CA VAL A 16 20.71 -26.12 -28.61
C VAL A 16 19.35 -26.36 -29.26
N MET A 17 19.13 -25.94 -30.51
CA MET A 17 17.90 -26.28 -31.23
C MET A 17 17.71 -27.79 -31.42
N ILE A 18 18.79 -28.54 -31.69
CA ILE A 18 18.73 -30.01 -31.78
C ILE A 18 18.41 -30.63 -30.40
N GLY A 19 18.95 -30.08 -29.31
CA GLY A 19 18.62 -30.52 -27.95
C GLY A 19 17.16 -30.29 -27.59
N VAL A 20 16.63 -29.09 -27.87
CA VAL A 20 15.22 -28.74 -27.60
C VAL A 20 14.27 -29.59 -28.45
N ALA A 21 14.59 -29.80 -29.73
CA ALA A 21 13.80 -30.67 -30.62
C ALA A 21 13.82 -32.14 -30.16
N ALA A 22 14.95 -32.65 -29.67
CA ALA A 22 15.05 -34.01 -29.15
C ALA A 22 14.25 -34.20 -27.85
N VAL A 23 14.25 -33.21 -26.96
CA VAL A 23 13.45 -33.22 -25.72
C VAL A 23 11.96 -33.16 -26.03
N LEU A 24 11.54 -32.29 -26.95
CA LEU A 24 10.15 -32.19 -27.38
C LEU A 24 9.70 -33.45 -28.12
N ALA A 25 10.53 -34.03 -28.98
CA ALA A 25 10.23 -35.31 -29.63
C ALA A 25 10.15 -36.47 -28.62
N GLY A 26 10.99 -36.47 -27.58
CA GLY A 26 10.92 -37.43 -26.47
C GLY A 26 9.63 -37.31 -25.65
N LEU A 27 9.20 -36.07 -25.35
CA LEU A 27 7.94 -35.77 -24.66
C LEU A 27 6.72 -36.15 -25.49
N LEU A 28 6.75 -35.90 -26.81
CA LEU A 28 5.66 -36.28 -27.72
C LEU A 28 5.59 -37.81 -27.91
N LEU A 29 6.72 -38.50 -27.89
CA LEU A 29 6.76 -39.97 -27.94
C LEU A 29 6.22 -40.59 -26.63
N PHE A 30 6.43 -39.94 -25.49
CA PHE A 30 5.89 -40.37 -24.20
C PHE A 30 4.37 -40.19 -24.08
N LEU A 31 3.81 -39.18 -24.75
CA LEU A 31 2.37 -38.92 -24.81
C LEU A 31 1.60 -39.84 -25.78
N LEU A 32 2.30 -40.52 -26.68
CA LEU A 32 1.71 -41.44 -27.66
C LEU A 32 1.83 -42.93 -27.27
N LEU A 33 2.40 -43.23 -26.10
CA LEU A 33 2.38 -44.59 -25.56
C LEU A 33 0.97 -44.91 -25.04
N PRO A 34 0.32 -46.00 -25.52
CA PRO A 34 -1.00 -46.40 -25.03
C PRO A 34 -0.90 -46.69 -23.53
N ALA A 35 -1.75 -46.04 -22.74
CA ALA A 35 -1.87 -46.24 -21.31
C ALA A 35 -2.12 -47.72 -21.00
N ARG A 36 -1.05 -48.46 -20.69
CA ARG A 36 -1.16 -49.78 -20.08
C ARG A 36 -1.76 -49.57 -18.70
N LYS A 37 -2.95 -50.14 -18.49
CA LYS A 37 -3.55 -50.36 -17.17
C LYS A 37 -2.53 -51.15 -16.34
N ALA A 38 -1.70 -50.44 -15.58
CA ALA A 38 -0.80 -51.03 -14.62
C ALA A 38 -1.61 -51.34 -13.36
N GLU A 39 -1.81 -52.62 -13.08
CA GLU A 39 -2.11 -53.06 -11.72
C GLU A 39 -0.95 -52.62 -10.84
N SER A 40 -1.19 -51.62 -10.00
CA SER A 40 -0.20 -51.17 -9.02
C SER A 40 0.15 -52.34 -8.10
N PRO A 41 1.44 -52.72 -8.00
CA PRO A 41 1.87 -53.61 -6.92
C PRO A 41 1.61 -52.86 -5.61
N ARG A 42 0.91 -53.53 -4.69
CA ARG A 42 0.79 -53.09 -3.29
C ARG A 42 2.17 -53.16 -2.66
N THR A 43 2.97 -52.13 -2.82
CA THR A 43 4.14 -51.89 -1.97
C THR A 43 3.61 -51.33 -0.66
N SER A 44 3.61 -52.19 0.36
CA SER A 44 3.33 -51.84 1.75
C SER A 44 4.51 -51.05 2.30
N ASP A 45 4.63 -49.78 1.92
CA ASP A 45 5.50 -48.84 2.63
C ASP A 45 4.78 -48.39 3.91
N ASN A 46 5.04 -49.13 4.99
CA ASN A 46 4.83 -48.69 6.36
C ASN A 46 5.89 -47.63 6.73
N GLY A 47 5.88 -46.52 6.00
CA GLY A 47 6.56 -45.30 6.40
C GLY A 47 5.69 -44.59 7.43
N SER A 48 6.22 -44.48 8.65
CA SER A 48 5.62 -43.90 9.85
C SER A 48 5.00 -42.50 9.63
N GLN A 49 3.81 -42.41 9.04
CA GLN A 49 2.89 -41.30 9.28
C GLN A 49 2.25 -41.58 10.63
N ALA A 50 2.86 -41.05 11.69
CA ALA A 50 2.22 -40.96 12.99
C ALA A 50 0.82 -40.38 12.77
N THR A 51 -0.20 -41.20 13.02
CA THR A 51 -1.61 -40.79 12.94
C THR A 51 -1.80 -39.59 13.86
N LYS A 52 -1.87 -38.38 13.30
CA LYS A 52 -2.33 -37.19 14.04
C LYS A 52 -3.62 -37.59 14.75
N SER A 53 -3.71 -37.32 16.04
CA SER A 53 -4.90 -37.68 16.80
C SER A 53 -6.11 -36.99 16.18
N GLY A 54 -7.31 -37.60 16.23
CA GLY A 54 -8.52 -36.98 15.69
C GLY A 54 -8.77 -35.57 16.26
N THR A 55 -8.39 -35.37 17.53
CA THR A 55 -8.43 -34.08 18.23
C THR A 55 -7.53 -33.01 17.60
N ASP A 56 -6.31 -33.34 17.17
CA ASP A 56 -5.41 -32.35 16.55
C ASP A 56 -5.97 -31.86 15.21
N ARG A 57 -6.52 -32.79 14.41
CA ARG A 57 -7.15 -32.46 13.11
C ARG A 57 -8.38 -31.58 13.30
N ASP A 58 -9.21 -31.86 14.29
CA ASP A 58 -10.40 -31.05 14.58
C ASP A 58 -10.01 -29.63 15.02
N CYS A 59 -8.94 -29.49 15.82
CA CYS A 59 -8.37 -28.20 16.20
C CYS A 59 -7.82 -27.41 15.01
N GLU A 60 -7.08 -28.07 14.10
CA GLU A 60 -6.58 -27.46 12.86
C GLU A 60 -7.75 -26.94 11.99
N LEU A 61 -8.77 -27.78 11.74
CA LEU A 61 -9.93 -27.41 10.91
C LEU A 61 -10.75 -26.26 11.50
N ARG A 62 -10.92 -26.23 12.83
CA ARG A 62 -11.59 -25.12 13.52
C ARG A 62 -10.79 -23.83 13.37
N LEU A 63 -9.47 -23.88 13.56
CA LEU A 63 -8.61 -22.72 13.39
C LEU A 63 -8.66 -22.19 11.95
N GLU A 64 -8.53 -23.07 10.96
CA GLU A 64 -8.66 -22.70 9.55
C GLU A 64 -10.00 -22.01 9.26
N GLY A 65 -11.10 -22.50 9.83
CA GLY A 65 -12.43 -21.88 9.73
C GLY A 65 -12.47 -20.46 10.32
N ILE A 66 -11.89 -20.26 11.50
CA ILE A 66 -11.78 -18.95 12.17
C ILE A 66 -10.95 -17.99 11.31
N LEU A 67 -9.77 -18.41 10.86
CA LEU A 67 -8.87 -17.60 10.05
C LEU A 67 -9.43 -17.30 8.65
N ALA A 68 -10.18 -18.24 8.07
CA ALA A 68 -10.94 -17.99 6.84
C ALA A 68 -12.10 -17.01 7.07
N GLY A 69 -12.60 -16.88 8.30
CA GLY A 69 -13.52 -15.81 8.70
C GLY A 69 -12.84 -14.45 8.82
N LEU A 70 -11.55 -14.43 9.18
CA LEU A 70 -10.70 -13.23 9.24
C LEU A 70 -10.09 -12.85 7.89
N ASP A 71 -10.49 -13.50 6.80
CA ASP A 71 -10.06 -13.09 5.46
C ASP A 71 -10.46 -11.62 5.21
N PRO A 72 -9.54 -10.75 4.79
CA PRO A 72 -9.82 -9.33 4.60
C PRO A 72 -11.08 -9.08 3.77
N GLU A 73 -11.36 -9.91 2.76
CA GLU A 73 -12.52 -9.76 1.89
C GLU A 73 -13.85 -10.17 2.54
N ARG A 74 -13.80 -11.00 3.58
CA ARG A 74 -14.98 -11.53 4.28
C ARG A 74 -15.38 -10.73 5.51
N VAL A 75 -14.40 -10.20 6.23
CA VAL A 75 -14.60 -9.32 7.40
C VAL A 75 -15.49 -8.12 7.05
N VAL A 76 -15.46 -7.69 5.78
CA VAL A 76 -16.28 -6.58 5.27
C VAL A 76 -17.77 -6.94 5.11
N ILE A 77 -18.09 -8.21 4.85
CA ILE A 77 -19.41 -8.60 4.30
C ILE A 77 -20.27 -9.31 5.34
N SER A 78 -19.69 -10.17 6.18
CA SER A 78 -20.50 -11.23 6.82
C SER A 78 -20.09 -11.67 8.22
N SER A 79 -18.93 -11.29 8.73
CA SER A 79 -18.47 -11.75 10.04
C SER A 79 -18.01 -10.61 10.93
N SER A 80 -18.61 -10.50 12.11
CA SER A 80 -18.12 -9.61 13.14
C SER A 80 -16.77 -10.11 13.65
N ARG A 81 -15.76 -9.23 13.71
CA ARG A 81 -14.48 -9.53 14.37
C ARG A 81 -14.70 -9.96 15.83
N VAL A 82 -15.76 -9.48 16.48
CA VAL A 82 -16.11 -9.84 17.85
C VAL A 82 -16.52 -11.31 17.96
N ASP A 83 -17.30 -11.82 17.01
CA ASP A 83 -17.71 -13.23 17.00
C ASP A 83 -16.49 -14.13 16.79
N ARG A 84 -15.60 -13.76 15.84
CA ARG A 84 -14.35 -14.50 15.58
C ARG A 84 -13.38 -14.46 16.76
N LEU A 85 -13.37 -13.37 17.53
CA LEU A 85 -12.61 -13.31 18.78
C LEU A 85 -13.11 -14.33 19.81
N GLY A 86 -14.43 -14.45 19.97
CA GLY A 86 -15.04 -15.46 20.84
C GLY A 86 -14.67 -16.87 20.41
N GLU A 87 -14.77 -17.17 19.12
CA GLU A 87 -14.39 -18.46 18.55
C GLU A 87 -12.89 -18.77 18.72
N LEU A 88 -11.99 -17.78 18.50
CA LEU A 88 -10.56 -17.99 18.69
C LEU A 88 -10.20 -18.22 20.15
N SER A 89 -10.82 -17.48 21.06
CA SER A 89 -10.61 -17.65 22.50
C SER A 89 -11.10 -19.03 22.96
N GLN A 90 -12.26 -19.47 22.46
CA GLN A 90 -12.77 -20.82 22.72
C GLN A 90 -11.85 -21.89 22.15
N TRP A 91 -11.39 -21.73 20.90
CA TRP A 91 -10.42 -22.64 20.29
C TRP A 91 -9.14 -22.74 21.11
N ALA A 92 -8.59 -21.61 21.56
CA ALA A 92 -7.38 -21.59 22.37
C ALA A 92 -7.57 -22.28 23.72
N SER A 93 -8.75 -22.17 24.33
CA SER A 93 -9.11 -22.89 25.54
C SER A 93 -9.23 -24.40 25.31
N ASP A 94 -9.95 -24.81 24.26
CA ASP A 94 -10.24 -26.22 23.97
C ASP A 94 -9.02 -26.97 23.45
N CYS A 95 -8.22 -26.31 22.61
CA CYS A 95 -7.08 -26.88 21.93
C CYS A 95 -5.75 -26.58 22.61
N GLY A 96 -5.72 -25.69 23.62
CA GLY A 96 -4.53 -25.18 24.32
C GLY A 96 -3.58 -26.24 24.87
N SER A 97 -4.11 -27.41 25.22
CA SER A 97 -3.33 -28.56 25.72
C SER A 97 -2.93 -29.55 24.62
N SER A 98 -3.33 -29.33 23.37
CA SER A 98 -2.90 -30.17 22.24
C SER A 98 -1.40 -30.03 22.04
N ARG A 99 -0.78 -31.10 21.51
CA ARG A 99 0.66 -31.14 21.26
C ARG A 99 1.13 -30.01 20.34
N LEU A 100 0.25 -29.55 19.45
CA LEU A 100 0.50 -28.43 18.54
C LEU A 100 0.78 -27.10 19.26
N LEU A 101 0.31 -26.93 20.51
CA LEU A 101 0.48 -25.68 21.25
C LEU A 101 1.48 -25.79 22.41
N SER A 102 1.77 -27.01 22.89
CA SER A 102 2.66 -27.24 24.05
C SER A 102 4.15 -27.12 23.74
N ASP A 103 4.55 -27.26 22.47
CA ASP A 103 5.97 -27.35 22.08
C ASP A 103 6.59 -25.98 21.75
N VAL A 104 5.84 -24.89 21.92
CA VAL A 104 6.32 -23.52 21.66
C VAL A 104 6.93 -22.93 22.93
N THR A 105 8.24 -22.73 22.92
CA THR A 105 8.95 -22.02 23.98
C THR A 105 9.25 -20.59 23.53
N VAL A 106 8.88 -19.60 24.33
CA VAL A 106 9.20 -18.18 24.11
C VAL A 106 9.91 -17.64 25.35
N ASP A 107 11.06 -16.99 25.19
CA ASP A 107 11.70 -16.26 26.28
C ASP A 107 10.94 -14.94 26.56
N LEU A 108 9.86 -15.04 27.33
CA LEU A 108 9.08 -13.87 27.73
C LEU A 108 9.83 -12.94 28.68
N LYS A 109 10.84 -13.43 29.41
CA LYS A 109 11.66 -12.56 30.26
C LYS A 109 12.48 -11.59 29.43
N ALA A 110 12.90 -12.00 28.23
CA ALA A 110 13.55 -11.09 27.32
C ALA A 110 12.67 -9.88 26.96
N ASN A 111 11.33 -10.02 26.94
CA ASN A 111 10.44 -8.88 26.69
C ASN A 111 10.58 -7.78 27.75
N GLU A 112 10.92 -8.10 29.01
CA GLU A 112 11.12 -7.12 30.09
C GLU A 112 12.33 -6.21 29.84
N ALA A 113 13.29 -6.63 29.02
CA ALA A 113 14.44 -5.82 28.64
C ALA A 113 14.09 -4.72 27.61
N TRP A 114 12.95 -4.84 26.94
CA TRP A 114 12.58 -4.02 25.79
C TRP A 114 11.25 -3.29 25.96
N LEU A 115 10.34 -3.85 26.76
CA LEU A 115 8.97 -3.37 26.94
C LEU A 115 8.73 -3.00 28.41
N THR A 116 7.88 -2.00 28.63
CA THR A 116 7.48 -1.57 29.98
C THR A 116 5.98 -1.34 30.04
N GLY A 117 5.46 -1.18 31.27
CA GLY A 117 4.09 -0.75 31.52
C GLY A 117 3.02 -1.63 30.86
N GLU A 118 2.06 -0.99 30.21
CA GLU A 118 0.92 -1.66 29.59
C GLU A 118 1.31 -2.51 28.38
N THR A 119 2.32 -2.08 27.60
CA THR A 119 2.82 -2.83 26.45
C THR A 119 3.39 -4.19 26.87
N LEU A 120 4.17 -4.23 27.96
CA LEU A 120 4.67 -5.47 28.53
C LEU A 120 3.52 -6.36 29.04
N ALA A 121 2.57 -5.77 29.77
CA ALA A 121 1.41 -6.50 30.27
C ALA A 121 0.57 -7.12 29.14
N ARG A 122 0.37 -6.38 28.04
CA ARG A 122 -0.32 -6.87 26.83
C ARG A 122 0.45 -7.98 26.13
N ALA A 123 1.78 -7.86 25.99
CA ALA A 123 2.61 -8.90 25.39
C ALA A 123 2.60 -10.20 26.22
N GLY A 124 2.55 -10.09 27.55
CA GLY A 124 2.45 -11.21 28.48
C GLY A 124 1.04 -11.80 28.65
N SER A 125 0.00 -11.19 28.08
CA SER A 125 -1.38 -11.69 28.20
C SER A 125 -1.58 -12.97 27.40
N ALA A 126 -2.18 -13.98 28.05
CA ALA A 126 -2.60 -15.23 27.42
C ALA A 126 -3.92 -15.09 26.64
N SER A 127 -4.72 -14.06 26.93
CA SER A 127 -6.03 -13.83 26.31
C SER A 127 -5.90 -13.12 24.97
N TYR A 128 -6.70 -13.56 23.99
CA TYR A 128 -6.88 -12.84 22.73
C TYR A 128 -7.78 -11.62 22.93
N SER A 129 -7.60 -10.63 22.06
CA SER A 129 -8.25 -9.33 22.07
C SER A 129 -8.64 -8.90 20.65
N GLN A 130 -9.39 -7.80 20.54
CA GLN A 130 -9.73 -7.22 19.24
C GLN A 130 -8.49 -6.82 18.43
N ARG A 131 -7.41 -6.43 19.10
CA ARG A 131 -6.11 -6.12 18.50
C ARG A 131 -5.54 -7.33 17.76
N ASP A 132 -5.63 -8.51 18.37
CA ASP A 132 -5.16 -9.75 17.76
C ASP A 132 -5.96 -10.08 16.49
N MET A 133 -7.28 -9.86 16.48
CA MET A 133 -8.10 -10.07 15.27
C MET A 133 -7.68 -9.15 14.13
N HIS A 134 -7.35 -7.90 14.47
CA HIS A 134 -6.89 -6.92 13.52
C HIS A 134 -5.52 -7.27 12.95
N HIS A 135 -4.58 -7.67 13.82
CA HIS A 135 -3.26 -8.17 13.44
C HIS A 135 -3.36 -9.36 12.49
N LEU A 136 -4.18 -10.37 12.80
CA LEU A 136 -4.36 -11.55 11.95
C LEU A 136 -4.95 -11.22 10.58
N THR A 137 -5.92 -10.30 10.54
CA THR A 137 -6.49 -9.80 9.27
C THR A 137 -5.41 -9.09 8.46
N THR A 138 -4.59 -8.27 9.11
CA THR A 138 -3.51 -7.50 8.49
C THR A 138 -2.42 -8.42 7.96
N ALA A 139 -1.86 -9.31 8.78
CA ALA A 139 -0.84 -10.27 8.38
C ALA A 139 -1.30 -11.14 7.20
N ARG A 140 -2.57 -11.54 7.17
CA ARG A 140 -3.14 -12.30 6.04
C ARG A 140 -3.15 -11.49 4.73
N LEU A 141 -3.56 -10.22 4.78
CA LEU A 141 -3.47 -9.35 3.60
C LEU A 141 -2.01 -9.21 3.16
N LEU A 142 -1.11 -8.91 4.09
CA LEU A 142 0.29 -8.66 3.78
C LEU A 142 1.01 -9.90 3.24
N GLY A 143 0.68 -11.09 3.73
CA GLY A 143 1.17 -12.36 3.17
C GLY A 143 0.72 -12.57 1.72
N GLN A 144 -0.54 -12.23 1.40
CA GLN A 144 -1.05 -12.25 0.01
C GLN A 144 -0.35 -11.21 -0.87
N VAL A 145 -0.14 -9.99 -0.36
CA VAL A 145 0.61 -8.94 -1.07
C VAL A 145 2.03 -9.39 -1.36
N ALA A 146 2.77 -9.85 -0.36
CA ALA A 146 4.16 -10.31 -0.52
C ALA A 146 4.25 -11.44 -1.55
N SER A 147 3.35 -12.43 -1.47
CA SER A 147 3.27 -13.52 -2.44
C SER A 147 2.94 -13.05 -3.87
N GLY A 148 2.07 -12.04 -4.00
CA GLY A 148 1.62 -11.50 -5.27
C GLY A 148 2.65 -10.60 -5.96
N VAL A 149 3.42 -9.84 -5.17
CA VAL A 149 4.49 -8.95 -5.66
C VAL A 149 5.73 -9.76 -6.07
N LEU A 150 6.18 -10.68 -5.21
CA LEU A 150 7.49 -11.32 -5.33
C LEU A 150 7.50 -12.61 -6.14
N GLN A 151 6.55 -12.83 -7.06
CA GLN A 151 6.18 -14.13 -7.64
C GLN A 151 7.32 -15.13 -7.96
N ARG A 152 8.54 -14.64 -8.24
CA ARG A 152 9.76 -15.47 -8.42
C ARG A 152 11.03 -14.89 -7.80
N GLU A 153 10.95 -13.77 -7.07
CA GLU A 153 12.14 -13.11 -6.54
C GLU A 153 12.56 -13.75 -5.23
N SER A 154 13.85 -14.06 -5.12
CA SER A 154 14.46 -14.73 -3.96
C SER A 154 15.60 -13.94 -3.35
N ASP A 155 16.14 -12.94 -4.07
CA ASP A 155 17.18 -12.07 -3.55
C ASP A 155 16.60 -11.09 -2.53
N PRO A 156 17.07 -11.08 -1.26
CA PRO A 156 16.51 -10.23 -0.22
C PRO A 156 16.53 -8.73 -0.53
N LEU A 157 17.52 -8.26 -1.30
CA LEU A 157 17.60 -6.86 -1.69
C LEU A 157 16.52 -6.51 -2.70
N GLU A 158 16.39 -7.29 -3.78
CA GLU A 158 15.34 -7.09 -4.78
C GLU A 158 13.94 -7.24 -4.14
N GLN A 159 13.75 -8.21 -3.24
CA GLN A 159 12.50 -8.36 -2.48
C GLN A 159 12.17 -7.10 -1.66
N ALA A 160 13.15 -6.51 -1.00
CA ALA A 160 12.96 -5.28 -0.24
C ALA A 160 12.64 -4.09 -1.15
N LEU A 161 13.30 -3.98 -2.31
CA LEU A 161 13.05 -2.92 -3.28
C LEU A 161 11.64 -3.01 -3.88
N ASP A 162 11.21 -4.20 -4.27
CA ASP A 162 9.88 -4.45 -4.84
C ASP A 162 8.77 -4.13 -3.84
N LEU A 163 8.92 -4.57 -2.58
CA LEU A 163 7.97 -4.28 -1.51
C LEU A 163 7.96 -2.79 -1.14
N TRP A 164 9.12 -2.13 -1.13
CA TRP A 164 9.21 -0.70 -0.88
C TRP A 164 8.47 0.11 -1.93
N ASP A 165 8.77 -0.17 -3.20
CA ASP A 165 8.15 0.50 -4.34
C ASP A 165 6.63 0.25 -4.35
N TYR A 166 6.20 -0.99 -4.06
CA TYR A 166 4.79 -1.31 -3.87
C TYR A 166 4.14 -0.41 -2.80
N VAL A 167 4.69 -0.32 -1.58
CA VAL A 167 4.11 0.54 -0.51
C VAL A 167 4.00 1.99 -0.95
N VAL A 168 5.05 2.51 -1.60
CA VAL A 168 5.08 3.90 -2.06
C VAL A 168 4.06 4.17 -3.17
N ARG A 169 3.88 3.25 -4.13
CA ARG A 169 2.86 3.38 -5.18
C ARG A 169 1.44 3.22 -4.65
N GLN A 170 1.24 2.34 -3.69
CA GLN A 170 -0.10 2.06 -3.15
C GLN A 170 -0.58 3.11 -2.17
N THR A 171 0.28 4.04 -1.72
CA THR A 171 -0.08 5.06 -0.73
C THR A 171 0.33 6.47 -1.16
N LEU A 172 -0.62 7.42 -1.11
CA LEU A 172 -0.31 8.83 -1.18
C LEU A 172 0.24 9.31 0.17
N LEU A 173 1.33 10.08 0.14
CA LEU A 173 1.93 10.63 1.36
C LEU A 173 1.01 11.69 1.97
N GLU A 174 0.70 11.56 3.24
CA GLU A 174 0.00 12.57 4.03
C GLU A 174 0.95 13.26 5.03
N PRO A 175 0.60 14.48 5.48
CA PRO A 175 1.27 15.13 6.60
C PRO A 175 1.28 14.26 7.87
N ASP A 176 2.34 14.36 8.66
CA ASP A 176 2.55 13.50 9.85
C ASP A 176 1.44 13.64 10.91
N ASP A 177 0.85 14.84 11.06
CA ASP A 177 -0.25 15.12 11.99
C ASP A 177 -1.56 14.40 11.62
N SER A 178 -1.69 13.93 10.38
CA SER A 178 -2.84 13.13 9.96
C SER A 178 -2.92 11.77 10.67
N ALA A 179 -1.82 11.25 11.22
CA ALA A 179 -1.82 10.03 12.03
C ALA A 179 -2.46 10.23 13.41
N VAL A 180 -2.52 11.47 13.90
CA VAL A 180 -3.18 11.81 15.18
C VAL A 180 -4.69 11.90 14.98
N THR A 181 -5.11 12.59 13.92
CA THR A 181 -6.54 12.81 13.63
C THR A 181 -7.21 11.60 12.99
N ARG A 182 -6.44 10.78 12.28
CA ARG A 182 -6.87 9.53 11.65
C ARG A 182 -5.84 8.44 11.96
N PRO A 183 -5.87 7.90 13.19
CA PRO A 183 -5.03 6.77 13.52
C PRO A 183 -5.36 5.61 12.56
N ARG A 184 -4.33 4.87 12.17
CA ARG A 184 -4.46 3.81 11.18
C ARG A 184 -3.42 2.72 11.39
N THR A 185 -3.74 1.55 10.87
CA THR A 185 -2.83 0.41 10.84
C THR A 185 -2.33 0.19 9.41
N PRO A 186 -1.39 -0.74 9.15
CA PRO A 186 -0.97 -1.10 7.81
C PRO A 186 -2.13 -1.49 6.88
N LEU A 187 -3.15 -2.18 7.40
CA LEU A 187 -4.34 -2.55 6.64
C LEU A 187 -5.06 -1.30 6.13
N GLU A 188 -5.38 -0.37 7.02
CA GLU A 188 -6.09 0.87 6.66
C GLU A 188 -5.26 1.79 5.78
N ALA A 189 -3.95 1.88 6.00
CA ALA A 189 -3.05 2.69 5.17
C ALA A 189 -3.07 2.22 3.70
N LEU A 190 -2.95 0.90 3.46
CA LEU A 190 -3.02 0.32 2.11
C LEU A 190 -4.43 0.41 1.52
N LEU A 191 -5.44 0.13 2.34
CA LEU A 191 -6.83 0.09 1.92
C LEU A 191 -7.30 1.47 1.44
N VAL A 192 -7.03 2.53 2.20
CA VAL A 192 -7.33 3.91 1.81
C VAL A 192 -6.37 4.40 0.73
N GLY A 193 -5.17 3.83 0.67
CA GLY A 193 -4.09 4.28 -0.20
C GLY A 193 -3.54 5.64 0.24
N ARG A 194 -3.45 5.86 1.55
CA ARG A 194 -2.98 7.10 2.18
C ARG A 194 -2.20 6.79 3.45
N ALA A 195 -1.01 7.36 3.57
CA ALA A 195 -0.08 7.02 4.64
C ALA A 195 0.80 8.22 4.98
N THR A 196 1.08 8.44 6.26
CA THR A 196 2.23 9.26 6.68
C THR A 196 3.53 8.53 6.38
N ALA A 197 4.68 9.20 6.59
CA ALA A 197 5.98 8.53 6.49
C ALA A 197 6.09 7.36 7.50
N ALA A 198 5.56 7.55 8.70
CA ALA A 198 5.54 6.53 9.75
C ALA A 198 4.66 5.33 9.38
N ASP A 199 3.48 5.57 8.81
CA ASP A 199 2.61 4.51 8.29
C ASP A 199 3.27 3.70 7.18
N ARG A 200 3.99 4.35 6.25
CA ARG A 200 4.74 3.67 5.19
C ARG A 200 5.83 2.78 5.76
N ALA A 201 6.61 3.28 6.71
CA ALA A 201 7.68 2.50 7.34
C ALA A 201 7.13 1.29 8.11
N TRP A 202 6.05 1.49 8.86
CA TRP A 202 5.40 0.38 9.56
C TRP A 202 4.86 -0.65 8.56
N THR A 203 4.11 -0.22 7.54
CA THR A 203 3.57 -1.11 6.50
C THR A 203 4.68 -1.90 5.78
N PHE A 204 5.79 -1.23 5.44
CA PHE A 204 6.92 -1.87 4.79
C PHE A 204 7.60 -2.91 5.68
N ALA A 205 7.83 -2.59 6.96
CA ALA A 205 8.38 -3.54 7.92
C ALA A 205 7.49 -4.78 8.12
N GLU A 206 6.16 -4.60 8.12
CA GLU A 206 5.20 -5.69 8.25
C GLU A 206 5.18 -6.62 7.03
N LEU A 207 5.37 -6.06 5.82
CA LEU A 207 5.56 -6.84 4.58
C LEU A 207 6.88 -7.62 4.61
N LEU A 208 7.98 -6.97 4.99
CA LEU A 208 9.29 -7.61 5.14
C LEU A 208 9.25 -8.75 6.16
N ARG A 209 8.45 -8.61 7.23
CA ARG A 209 8.27 -9.68 8.22
C ARG A 209 7.66 -10.95 7.62
N GLN A 210 6.77 -10.83 6.62
CA GLN A 210 6.22 -12.00 5.91
C GLN A 210 7.32 -12.80 5.18
N LEU A 211 8.49 -12.19 4.96
CA LEU A 211 9.68 -12.81 4.38
C LEU A 211 10.76 -13.13 5.41
N ARG A 212 10.50 -12.88 6.70
CA ARG A 212 11.48 -12.94 7.79
C ARG A 212 12.70 -12.02 7.56
N LEU A 213 12.50 -10.90 6.86
CA LEU A 213 13.47 -9.83 6.75
C LEU A 213 13.24 -8.83 7.88
N ASP A 214 14.30 -8.53 8.64
CA ASP A 214 14.20 -7.63 9.78
C ASP A 214 14.34 -6.17 9.33
N ALA A 215 13.54 -5.27 9.90
CA ALA A 215 13.58 -3.85 9.61
C ALA A 215 13.50 -3.01 10.89
N VAL A 216 14.15 -1.84 10.86
CA VAL A 216 14.28 -0.92 11.99
C VAL A 216 14.12 0.52 11.54
N ILE A 217 13.76 1.40 12.46
CA ILE A 217 13.95 2.84 12.28
C ILE A 217 15.39 3.18 12.64
N VAL A 218 16.05 3.92 11.76
CA VAL A 218 17.36 4.52 11.99
C VAL A 218 17.15 5.99 12.28
N GLN A 219 17.41 6.38 13.52
CA GLN A 219 17.27 7.76 13.97
C GLN A 219 18.67 8.35 14.20
N PRO A 220 19.14 9.24 13.31
CA PRO A 220 20.41 9.93 13.49
C PRO A 220 20.45 10.74 14.78
N SER A 221 21.61 10.80 15.42
CA SER A 221 21.81 11.59 16.64
C SER A 221 22.10 13.04 16.27
N GLY A 222 21.23 13.97 16.66
CA GLY A 222 21.43 15.39 16.37
C GLY A 222 20.24 16.24 16.78
N ASN A 223 20.50 17.47 17.21
CA ASN A 223 19.46 18.41 17.63
C ASN A 223 18.77 19.12 16.46
N ALA A 224 19.33 19.07 15.25
CA ALA A 224 18.94 19.97 14.17
C ALA A 224 17.61 19.61 13.52
N VAL A 225 17.28 18.32 13.42
CA VAL A 225 16.01 17.89 12.79
C VAL A 225 15.32 16.81 13.62
N ARG A 226 14.69 17.25 14.72
CA ARG A 226 13.77 16.40 15.49
C ARG A 226 12.70 15.87 14.53
N ASN A 227 12.50 14.55 14.50
CA ASN A 227 11.49 13.83 13.71
C ASN A 227 11.84 13.48 12.25
N VAL A 228 13.12 13.54 11.85
CA VAL A 228 13.57 12.90 10.60
C VAL A 228 14.38 11.64 10.91
N TRP A 229 14.05 10.56 10.22
CA TRP A 229 14.57 9.22 10.42
C TRP A 229 14.42 8.44 9.12
N LEU A 230 15.17 7.33 9.01
CA LEU A 230 15.14 6.41 7.87
C LEU A 230 14.60 5.05 8.30
N ILE A 231 14.18 4.24 7.34
CA ILE A 231 14.01 2.81 7.58
C ILE A 231 15.28 2.08 7.13
N GLY A 232 15.77 1.19 8.01
CA GLY A 232 16.89 0.31 7.77
C GLY A 232 16.41 -1.13 7.61
N VAL A 233 16.77 -1.78 6.50
CA VAL A 233 16.52 -3.21 6.31
C VAL A 233 17.80 -3.98 6.61
N VAL A 234 17.72 -4.96 7.51
CA VAL A 234 18.88 -5.76 7.93
C VAL A 234 19.35 -6.63 6.78
N ARG A 235 20.65 -6.56 6.51
CA ARG A 235 21.30 -7.35 5.46
C ARG A 235 21.62 -8.76 5.96
N PRO A 236 21.58 -9.79 5.09
CA PRO A 236 22.03 -11.14 5.44
C PRO A 236 23.46 -11.19 6.01
N GLU A 237 24.35 -10.35 5.48
CA GLU A 237 25.75 -10.19 5.88
C GLU A 237 25.98 -9.18 7.03
N GLY A 238 24.91 -8.55 7.53
CA GLY A 238 24.96 -7.51 8.56
C GLY A 238 25.00 -6.07 8.03
N GLY A 239 24.67 -5.13 8.92
CA GLY A 239 24.41 -3.73 8.57
C GLY A 239 22.98 -3.50 8.02
N LEU A 240 22.74 -2.29 7.51
CA LEU A 240 21.42 -1.84 7.07
C LEU A 240 21.47 -1.26 5.66
N TRP A 241 20.50 -1.63 4.81
CA TRP A 241 20.10 -0.85 3.62
C TRP A 241 19.15 0.27 4.04
N LEU A 242 19.31 1.48 3.50
CA LEU A 242 18.57 2.66 3.95
C LEU A 242 17.53 3.13 2.95
N PHE A 243 16.32 3.43 3.44
CA PHE A 243 15.23 3.99 2.65
C PHE A 243 14.60 5.22 3.34
N GLU A 244 14.18 6.19 2.53
CA GLU A 244 13.59 7.46 2.94
C GLU A 244 12.07 7.47 2.68
N PRO A 245 11.23 7.30 3.72
CA PRO A 245 9.78 7.13 3.55
C PRO A 245 9.01 8.38 3.12
N ARG A 246 9.52 9.59 3.38
CA ARG A 246 8.88 10.83 2.95
C ARG A 246 9.00 11.01 1.44
N ILE A 247 10.18 10.75 0.89
CA ILE A 247 10.41 10.83 -0.56
C ILE A 247 9.92 9.54 -1.25
N GLY A 248 9.94 8.41 -0.53
CA GLY A 248 9.55 7.10 -1.07
C GLY A 248 10.63 6.51 -1.98
N VAL A 249 11.90 6.74 -1.68
CA VAL A 249 13.05 6.19 -2.43
C VAL A 249 14.12 5.67 -1.47
N PRO A 250 14.94 4.70 -1.90
CA PRO A 250 16.16 4.35 -1.19
C PRO A 250 17.14 5.53 -1.11
N ILE A 251 18.01 5.54 -0.09
CA ILE A 251 19.19 6.41 -0.15
C ILE A 251 20.08 5.91 -1.29
N PRO A 252 20.50 6.73 -2.27
CA PRO A 252 21.22 6.19 -3.42
C PRO A 252 22.60 5.63 -3.06
N ALA A 253 22.88 4.40 -3.49
CA ALA A 253 24.18 3.77 -3.35
C ALA A 253 25.30 4.55 -4.08
N PRO A 254 26.58 4.37 -3.69
CA PRO A 254 27.71 4.97 -4.39
C PRO A 254 27.71 4.69 -5.90
N GLY A 255 27.97 5.73 -6.69
CA GLY A 255 28.05 5.61 -8.15
C GLY A 255 26.71 5.49 -8.86
N PHE A 256 25.57 5.60 -8.15
CA PHE A 256 24.26 5.67 -8.79
C PHE A 256 24.22 6.80 -9.83
N LYS A 257 23.80 6.44 -11.05
CA LYS A 257 23.52 7.37 -12.14
C LYS A 257 22.10 7.10 -12.60
N PRO A 258 21.18 8.07 -12.49
CA PRO A 258 19.80 7.83 -12.85
C PRO A 258 19.65 7.58 -14.35
N ALA A 259 18.93 6.53 -14.71
CA ALA A 259 18.34 6.31 -16.02
C ALA A 259 16.81 6.25 -15.84
N GLY A 260 16.03 6.92 -16.68
CA GLY A 260 14.61 7.19 -16.48
C GLY A 260 14.21 7.65 -15.07
N LEU A 261 13.26 6.93 -14.49
CA LEU A 261 12.83 7.06 -13.10
C LEU A 261 13.25 5.82 -12.30
N ASP A 262 14.39 5.23 -12.66
CA ASP A 262 14.90 4.04 -11.99
C ASP A 262 15.07 4.29 -10.50
N ILE A 263 14.66 3.29 -9.72
CA ILE A 263 14.83 3.30 -8.28
C ILE A 263 16.29 2.96 -7.99
N PRO A 264 17.02 3.80 -7.24
CA PRO A 264 18.40 3.51 -6.92
C PRO A 264 18.51 2.27 -6.04
N LEU A 265 19.61 1.54 -6.17
CA LEU A 265 20.00 0.58 -5.13
C LEU A 265 20.21 1.34 -3.80
N PRO A 266 19.83 0.74 -2.66
CA PRO A 266 19.98 1.37 -1.36
C PRO A 266 21.45 1.41 -0.94
N ALA A 267 21.92 2.58 -0.56
CA ALA A 267 23.14 2.74 0.21
C ALA A 267 22.98 2.06 1.56
N THR A 268 24.10 1.54 2.04
CA THR A 268 24.21 1.02 3.40
C THR A 268 24.47 2.15 4.40
N LEU A 269 24.16 1.91 5.68
CA LEU A 269 24.53 2.84 6.75
C LEU A 269 26.05 3.11 6.77
N ALA A 270 26.87 2.09 6.50
CA ALA A 270 28.32 2.23 6.45
C ALA A 270 28.76 3.16 5.30
N GLU A 271 28.15 3.03 4.12
CA GLU A 271 28.44 3.89 2.97
C GLU A 271 28.00 5.34 3.22
N VAL A 272 26.83 5.58 3.81
CA VAL A 272 26.38 6.94 4.17
C VAL A 272 27.32 7.61 5.17
N ARG A 273 27.86 6.86 6.14
CA ARG A 273 28.87 7.37 7.08
C ARG A 273 30.20 7.70 6.38
N ALA A 274 30.62 6.86 5.44
CA ALA A 274 31.85 7.05 4.69
C ALA A 274 31.74 8.16 3.64
N GLN A 275 30.55 8.35 3.06
CA GLN A 275 30.25 9.27 1.96
C GLN A 275 28.95 10.06 2.25
N PRO A 276 28.97 11.05 3.16
CA PRO A 276 27.80 11.89 3.46
C PRO A 276 27.12 12.55 2.26
N GLU A 277 27.85 12.79 1.18
CA GLU A 277 27.37 13.37 -0.06
C GLU A 277 26.29 12.51 -0.74
N LEU A 278 26.18 11.21 -0.42
CA LEU A 278 25.09 10.37 -0.89
C LEU A 278 23.72 10.94 -0.49
N LEU A 279 23.61 11.55 0.69
CA LEU A 279 22.37 12.19 1.16
C LEU A 279 22.01 13.44 0.32
N ARG A 280 23.03 14.15 -0.18
CA ARG A 280 22.85 15.34 -1.04
C ARG A 280 22.29 14.97 -2.42
N GLN A 281 22.35 13.69 -2.81
CA GLN A 281 21.67 13.22 -4.03
C GLN A 281 20.16 13.38 -3.95
N LEU A 282 19.59 13.47 -2.73
CA LEU A 282 18.16 13.72 -2.51
C LEU A 282 17.79 15.20 -2.45
N ASP A 283 18.77 16.11 -2.46
CA ASP A 283 18.52 17.56 -2.51
C ASP A 283 17.78 17.92 -3.81
N THR A 284 16.76 18.75 -3.72
CA THR A 284 16.12 19.40 -4.89
C THR A 284 16.31 20.91 -4.83
N GLU A 285 16.05 21.59 -5.95
CA GLU A 285 16.10 23.07 -6.01
C GLU A 285 15.15 23.70 -4.98
N GLU A 286 14.02 23.04 -4.70
CA GLU A 286 12.98 23.52 -3.77
C GLU A 286 13.17 23.03 -2.34
N HIS A 287 13.70 21.82 -2.16
CA HIS A 287 13.68 21.10 -0.89
C HIS A 287 15.07 20.50 -0.62
N PRO A 288 15.96 21.21 0.10
CA PRO A 288 17.19 20.60 0.58
C PRO A 288 16.85 19.44 1.52
N TYR A 289 17.52 18.32 1.34
CA TYR A 289 17.34 17.14 2.16
C TYR A 289 17.83 17.44 3.60
N PRO A 290 17.02 17.16 4.63
CA PRO A 290 17.29 17.63 5.99
C PRO A 290 18.47 16.92 6.68
N LEU A 291 18.71 15.63 6.40
CA LEU A 291 19.73 14.85 7.12
C LEU A 291 21.14 15.07 6.58
N GLN A 292 22.11 15.23 7.48
CA GLN A 292 23.51 15.50 7.19
C GLN A 292 24.42 14.38 7.71
N GLY A 293 25.59 14.22 7.09
CA GLY A 293 26.58 13.19 7.46
C GLY A 293 26.91 13.08 8.94
N PRO A 294 27.28 14.20 9.62
CA PRO A 294 27.66 14.16 11.03
C PRO A 294 26.57 13.60 11.95
N GLU A 295 25.30 13.66 11.57
CA GLU A 295 24.19 13.13 12.37
C GLU A 295 24.19 11.60 12.42
N PHE A 296 24.88 10.93 11.49
CA PHE A 296 24.98 9.47 11.43
C PHE A 296 26.16 8.88 12.21
N GLU A 297 27.02 9.70 12.83
CA GLU A 297 28.12 9.24 13.69
C GLU A 297 27.61 8.35 14.82
N ARG A 298 26.43 8.70 15.36
CA ARG A 298 25.67 7.90 16.32
C ARG A 298 24.25 7.78 15.83
N VAL A 299 23.67 6.59 15.95
CA VAL A 299 22.28 6.34 15.57
C VAL A 299 21.56 5.63 16.70
N ALA A 300 20.32 6.02 16.95
CA ALA A 300 19.40 5.19 17.72
C ALA A 300 18.64 4.27 16.76
N ILE A 301 18.53 3.00 17.12
CA ILE A 301 17.85 1.97 16.35
C ILE A 301 16.53 1.63 17.05
N ARG A 302 15.41 1.69 16.32
CA ARG A 302 14.10 1.35 16.87
C ARG A 302 13.50 0.13 16.17
N ILE A 303 13.24 -0.93 16.92
CA ILE A 303 12.57 -2.15 16.46
C ILE A 303 11.11 -1.81 16.11
N ILE A 304 10.66 -2.21 14.93
CA ILE A 304 9.30 -1.92 14.45
C ILE A 304 8.38 -3.08 14.82
N GLY A 305 7.44 -2.83 15.74
CA GLY A 305 6.44 -3.82 16.15
C GLY A 305 5.58 -3.34 17.31
N ASP A 306 4.52 -4.10 17.59
CA ASP A 306 3.62 -3.86 18.71
C ASP A 306 3.53 -5.10 19.64
N SER A 307 2.90 -4.94 20.80
CA SER A 307 2.76 -5.98 21.82
C SER A 307 2.18 -7.30 21.32
N THR A 308 1.41 -7.30 20.23
CA THR A 308 0.82 -8.50 19.63
C THR A 308 1.89 -9.43 19.07
N ILE A 309 2.82 -8.91 18.26
CA ILE A 309 3.84 -9.72 17.57
C ILE A 309 4.92 -10.28 18.51
N PHE A 310 4.99 -9.73 19.74
CA PHE A 310 5.91 -10.15 20.79
C PHE A 310 5.28 -11.14 21.79
N SER A 311 4.01 -11.50 21.60
CA SER A 311 3.25 -12.29 22.57
C SER A 311 3.37 -13.80 22.37
N GLU A 312 3.33 -14.54 23.48
CA GLU A 312 3.33 -16.01 23.46
C GLU A 312 2.10 -16.56 22.74
N ARG A 313 0.93 -15.92 22.88
CA ARG A 313 -0.30 -16.34 22.21
C ARG A 313 -0.18 -16.28 20.68
N MET A 314 0.56 -15.31 20.13
CA MET A 314 0.86 -15.27 18.70
C MET A 314 1.89 -16.31 18.30
N ALA A 315 2.90 -16.61 19.13
CA ALA A 315 3.84 -17.70 18.87
C ALA A 315 3.14 -19.06 18.78
N ARG A 316 2.28 -19.34 19.77
CA ARG A 316 1.42 -20.53 19.81
C ARG A 316 0.55 -20.65 18.56
N LEU A 317 -0.07 -19.54 18.16
CA LEU A 317 -0.87 -19.47 16.94
C LEU A 317 -0.01 -19.74 15.70
N GLN A 318 1.14 -19.08 15.55
CA GLN A 318 2.08 -19.26 14.44
C GLN A 318 2.46 -20.74 14.26
N ASN A 319 2.75 -21.45 15.35
CA ASN A 319 3.09 -22.88 15.31
C ASN A 319 1.92 -23.76 14.85
N SER A 320 0.68 -23.30 15.05
CA SER A 320 -0.53 -23.99 14.62
C SER A 320 -0.92 -23.70 13.18
N LEU A 321 -0.31 -22.71 12.52
CA LEU A 321 -0.57 -22.39 11.12
C LEU A 321 0.15 -23.39 10.21
N SER A 322 -0.60 -24.24 9.51
CA SER A 322 -0.07 -25.09 8.45
C SER A 322 -0.22 -24.44 7.07
N GLY A 323 0.86 -24.37 6.30
CA GLY A 323 0.79 -24.27 4.84
C GLY A 323 0.52 -22.89 4.21
N GLY A 324 0.78 -21.78 4.91
CA GLY A 324 0.70 -20.43 4.33
C GLY A 324 1.80 -19.49 4.81
N LEU A 325 2.19 -18.52 3.96
CA LEU A 325 3.07 -17.41 4.31
C LEU A 325 2.28 -16.36 5.09
N ILE A 326 2.02 -16.65 6.37
CA ILE A 326 1.52 -15.64 7.31
C ILE A 326 2.42 -15.69 8.54
N GLU A 327 3.26 -14.68 8.67
CA GLU A 327 4.10 -14.46 9.85
C GLU A 327 3.33 -13.52 10.80
N VAL A 328 2.80 -14.09 11.87
CA VAL A 328 2.03 -13.41 12.92
C VAL A 328 2.83 -13.19 14.20
N PHE A 329 4.03 -13.77 14.30
CA PHE A 329 4.91 -13.71 15.47
C PHE A 329 6.36 -13.49 15.06
N ASP A 330 7.13 -12.80 15.90
CA ASP A 330 8.60 -12.72 15.78
C ASP A 330 9.30 -12.90 17.13
N GLY A 331 8.75 -12.26 18.17
CA GLY A 331 9.31 -12.29 19.52
C GLY A 331 10.59 -11.47 19.68
N LEU A 332 10.70 -10.73 20.78
CA LEU A 332 11.93 -9.98 21.09
C LEU A 332 13.03 -10.91 21.59
N GLY A 333 12.66 -11.91 22.39
CA GLY A 333 13.53 -13.01 22.84
C GLY A 333 13.56 -14.20 21.90
N ALA A 334 14.47 -15.14 22.18
CA ALA A 334 14.55 -16.40 21.43
C ALA A 334 13.28 -17.24 21.60
N SER A 335 12.96 -18.02 20.57
CA SER A 335 11.87 -18.99 20.61
C SER A 335 12.18 -20.23 19.79
N SER A 336 11.39 -21.30 19.96
CA SER A 336 11.51 -22.48 19.10
C SER A 336 11.14 -22.23 17.64
N LEU A 337 10.48 -21.10 17.34
CA LEU A 337 10.12 -20.68 15.98
C LEU A 337 11.20 -19.84 15.30
N ARG A 338 12.01 -19.14 16.11
CA ARG A 338 13.05 -18.23 15.63
C ARG A 338 14.12 -18.03 16.70
N GLU A 339 15.34 -18.46 16.39
CA GLU A 339 16.52 -18.32 17.22
C GLU A 339 17.68 -17.76 16.37
N PRO A 340 18.34 -16.66 16.78
CA PRO A 340 18.06 -15.84 17.96
C PRO A 340 16.80 -14.95 17.80
N GLY A 341 16.33 -14.37 18.91
CA GLY A 341 15.19 -13.45 18.96
C GLY A 341 15.43 -12.13 18.21
N LEU A 342 14.37 -11.39 17.91
CA LEU A 342 14.46 -10.17 17.10
C LEU A 342 15.41 -9.13 17.70
N GLY A 343 15.38 -8.93 19.02
CA GLY A 343 16.27 -7.97 19.68
C GLY A 343 17.74 -8.31 19.43
N ASP A 344 18.13 -9.57 19.62
CA ASP A 344 19.50 -10.02 19.42
C ASP A 344 19.93 -10.04 17.96
N ARG A 345 19.02 -10.35 17.01
CA ARG A 345 19.32 -10.23 15.57
C ARG A 345 19.63 -8.79 15.18
N ILE A 346 18.85 -7.82 15.68
CA ILE A 346 19.10 -6.40 15.44
C ILE A 346 20.41 -5.92 16.08
N VAL A 347 20.72 -6.36 17.31
CA VAL A 347 22.03 -6.06 17.93
C VAL A 347 23.17 -6.67 17.11
N ALA A 348 23.03 -7.94 16.72
CA ALA A 348 24.05 -8.65 15.95
C ALA A 348 24.34 -7.99 14.60
N ALA A 349 23.30 -7.50 13.91
CA ALA A 349 23.44 -6.76 12.66
C ALA A 349 24.31 -5.48 12.81
N GLY A 350 24.45 -4.96 14.03
CA GLY A 350 25.28 -3.79 14.36
C GLY A 350 26.75 -4.09 14.63
N SER A 351 27.15 -5.37 14.72
CA SER A 351 28.47 -5.83 15.21
C SER A 351 29.69 -5.34 14.40
N GLY A 352 29.48 -4.63 13.30
CA GLY A 352 30.51 -3.91 12.52
C GLY A 352 30.76 -2.45 12.95
N GLY A 353 30.40 -2.07 14.18
CA GLY A 353 30.59 -0.70 14.71
C GLY A 353 29.46 0.27 14.37
N GLY A 354 28.29 -0.26 14.05
CA GLY A 354 27.10 0.50 13.66
C GLY A 354 26.40 1.17 14.86
N TRP A 355 26.13 0.33 15.84
CA TRP A 355 25.36 0.60 17.06
C TRP A 355 25.60 -0.58 18.03
N THR A 356 25.20 -0.38 19.27
CA THR A 356 25.28 -1.34 20.39
C THR A 356 23.90 -1.64 20.93
N ARG A 357 23.77 -2.53 21.92
CA ARG A 357 22.45 -2.86 22.50
C ARG A 357 21.79 -1.63 23.13
N GLU A 358 22.59 -0.75 23.73
CA GLU A 358 22.18 0.48 24.40
C GLU A 358 21.56 1.50 23.43
N ASP A 359 21.87 1.37 22.14
CA ASP A 359 21.32 2.19 21.08
C ASP A 359 19.99 1.64 20.53
N VAL A 360 19.60 0.41 20.93
CA VAL A 360 18.41 -0.29 20.43
C VAL A 360 17.26 -0.18 21.42
N SER A 361 16.05 0.03 20.92
CA SER A 361 14.81 0.03 21.70
C SER A 361 13.61 -0.27 20.78
N VAL A 362 12.41 -0.39 21.32
CA VAL A 362 11.19 -0.58 20.51
C VAL A 362 10.63 0.78 20.07
N TRP A 363 10.19 0.88 18.82
CA TRP A 363 9.53 2.08 18.31
C TRP A 363 8.09 2.14 18.84
N GLU A 364 7.71 3.26 19.44
CA GLU A 364 6.38 3.39 20.06
C GLU A 364 5.24 3.54 19.06
N TYR A 365 5.53 3.96 17.81
CA TYR A 365 4.50 4.33 16.83
C TYR A 365 3.50 3.21 16.53
N PRO A 366 3.91 1.96 16.20
CA PRO A 366 2.96 0.87 15.97
C PRO A 366 2.03 0.62 17.16
N GLU A 367 2.59 0.62 18.37
CA GLU A 367 1.84 0.38 19.60
C GLU A 367 0.81 1.49 19.86
N GLN A 368 1.21 2.77 19.71
CA GLN A 368 0.34 3.93 19.88
C GLN A 368 -0.76 3.99 18.81
N GLN A 369 -0.43 3.78 17.54
CA GLN A 369 -1.39 3.83 16.45
C GLN A 369 -2.43 2.73 16.56
N GLN A 370 -2.01 1.52 16.87
CA GLN A 370 -2.93 0.40 17.02
C GLN A 370 -3.81 0.54 18.28
N ALA A 371 -3.29 1.08 19.39
CA ALA A 371 -4.11 1.41 20.56
C ALA A 371 -5.15 2.49 20.21
N ALA A 372 -4.71 3.61 19.63
CA ALA A 372 -5.59 4.71 19.23
C ALA A 372 -6.65 4.24 18.22
N PHE A 373 -6.29 3.39 17.25
CA PHE A 373 -7.23 2.86 16.26
C PHE A 373 -8.37 2.06 16.90
N ILE A 374 -8.04 1.19 17.86
CA ILE A 374 -9.02 0.31 18.53
C ILE A 374 -9.85 1.11 19.56
N GLU A 375 -9.19 1.89 20.42
CA GLU A 375 -9.84 2.62 21.52
C GLU A 375 -10.79 3.70 21.03
N THR A 376 -10.43 4.42 19.97
CA THR A 376 -11.29 5.47 19.39
C THR A 376 -12.39 4.91 18.50
N GLY A 377 -12.39 3.60 18.24
CA GLY A 377 -13.24 2.98 17.23
C GLY A 377 -13.07 3.68 15.88
N ALA A 378 -11.82 3.86 15.44
CA ALA A 378 -11.45 4.82 14.39
C ALA A 378 -12.32 4.71 13.13
N GLU A 379 -12.67 3.50 12.67
CA GLU A 379 -13.55 3.27 11.50
C GLU A 379 -14.94 3.95 11.63
N SER A 380 -15.41 4.20 12.86
CA SER A 380 -16.68 4.87 13.19
C SER A 380 -16.52 6.35 13.54
N SER A 381 -15.30 6.88 13.59
CA SER A 381 -15.03 8.28 13.94
C SER A 381 -15.45 9.22 12.80
N PRO A 382 -15.80 10.49 13.11
CA PRO A 382 -16.13 11.48 12.07
C PRO A 382 -15.01 11.68 11.04
N ALA A 383 -13.75 11.54 11.45
CA ALA A 383 -12.59 11.70 10.57
C ALA A 383 -12.48 10.58 9.52
N TRP A 384 -13.07 9.42 9.79
CA TRP A 384 -13.11 8.25 8.92
C TRP A 384 -14.45 8.07 8.20
N GLN A 385 -15.54 8.65 8.72
CA GLN A 385 -16.90 8.39 8.27
C GLN A 385 -17.06 8.53 6.74
N THR A 386 -16.58 9.61 6.15
CA THR A 386 -16.66 9.84 4.69
C THR A 386 -15.92 8.76 3.89
N ILE A 387 -14.78 8.29 4.38
CA ILE A 387 -14.01 7.21 3.76
C ILE A 387 -14.75 5.90 3.93
N THR A 388 -15.14 5.53 5.15
CA THR A 388 -15.87 4.30 5.44
C THR A 388 -17.14 4.19 4.61
N GLU A 389 -17.90 5.29 4.48
CA GLU A 389 -19.11 5.38 3.66
C GLU A 389 -18.84 5.13 2.17
N ALA A 390 -17.81 5.75 1.60
CA ALA A 390 -17.41 5.49 0.21
C ALA A 390 -17.01 4.01 0.02
N PHE A 391 -16.34 3.43 1.00
CA PHE A 391 -15.84 2.06 0.93
C PHE A 391 -16.96 1.01 0.91
N LEU A 392 -18.17 1.38 1.34
CA LEU A 392 -19.37 0.54 1.26
C LEU A 392 -19.94 0.47 -0.18
N GLY A 393 -19.41 1.25 -1.12
CA GLY A 393 -19.80 1.25 -2.52
C GLY A 393 -20.90 2.27 -2.86
N PRO A 394 -21.18 2.47 -4.15
CA PRO A 394 -22.18 3.44 -4.58
C PRO A 394 -23.60 3.02 -4.19
N THR A 395 -24.44 4.01 -3.91
CA THR A 395 -25.88 3.86 -3.73
C THR A 395 -26.57 4.04 -5.08
N ILE A 396 -27.34 3.03 -5.49
CA ILE A 396 -27.98 2.95 -6.80
C ILE A 396 -29.50 2.87 -6.68
N PHE A 397 -30.17 3.21 -7.78
CA PHE A 397 -31.56 2.87 -8.00
C PHE A 397 -31.67 1.51 -8.67
N SER A 398 -32.43 0.59 -8.08
CA SER A 398 -32.66 -0.75 -8.62
C SER A 398 -34.13 -1.15 -8.46
N THR A 399 -34.50 -2.32 -9.00
CA THR A 399 -35.80 -2.94 -8.74
C THR A 399 -35.59 -4.31 -8.13
N VAL A 400 -36.31 -4.58 -7.04
CA VAL A 400 -36.30 -5.88 -6.36
C VAL A 400 -37.65 -6.56 -6.54
N LYS A 401 -37.66 -7.89 -6.63
CA LYS A 401 -38.89 -8.67 -6.73
C LYS A 401 -39.57 -8.73 -5.35
N GLY A 402 -40.79 -8.20 -5.26
CA GLY A 402 -41.67 -8.33 -4.10
C GLY A 402 -42.26 -9.74 -3.99
N GLN A 403 -43.07 -9.96 -2.93
CA GLN A 403 -43.73 -11.25 -2.67
C GLN A 403 -44.62 -11.72 -3.83
N ASP A 404 -45.21 -10.79 -4.60
CA ASP A 404 -46.12 -11.09 -5.72
C ASP A 404 -45.43 -10.99 -7.09
N ASP A 405 -44.10 -11.13 -7.15
CA ASP A 405 -43.26 -10.93 -8.35
C ASP A 405 -43.36 -9.50 -8.95
N GLN A 406 -43.92 -8.56 -8.20
CA GLN A 406 -43.97 -7.15 -8.56
C GLN A 406 -42.57 -6.52 -8.40
N SER A 407 -42.15 -5.73 -9.39
CA SER A 407 -40.91 -4.95 -9.33
C SER A 407 -41.09 -3.74 -8.41
N ILE A 408 -40.46 -3.79 -7.23
CA ILE A 408 -40.48 -2.70 -6.26
C ILE A 408 -39.22 -1.84 -6.49
N PRO A 409 -39.36 -0.55 -6.82
CA PRO A 409 -38.22 0.35 -6.95
C PRO A 409 -37.58 0.59 -5.58
N VAL A 410 -36.26 0.48 -5.49
CA VAL A 410 -35.52 0.71 -4.26
C VAL A 410 -34.25 1.52 -4.52
N VAL A 411 -33.81 2.23 -3.49
CA VAL A 411 -32.49 2.87 -3.42
C VAL A 411 -31.66 2.09 -2.41
N GLU A 412 -30.63 1.40 -2.90
CA GLU A 412 -29.79 0.48 -2.13
C GLU A 412 -28.31 0.62 -2.53
N ARG A 413 -27.40 0.05 -1.74
CA ARG A 413 -25.98 -0.01 -2.12
C ARG A 413 -25.73 -1.17 -3.09
N THR A 414 -24.68 -1.04 -3.91
CA THR A 414 -24.23 -2.16 -4.74
C THR A 414 -23.78 -3.34 -3.90
N ARG A 415 -23.94 -4.54 -4.48
CA ARG A 415 -23.49 -5.79 -3.85
C ARG A 415 -21.97 -5.92 -3.74
N ASP A 416 -21.23 -5.24 -4.61
CA ASP A 416 -19.78 -5.19 -4.58
C ASP A 416 -19.37 -3.89 -3.87
N PRO A 417 -18.90 -3.93 -2.61
CA PRO A 417 -18.39 -2.74 -1.94
C PRO A 417 -17.00 -2.38 -2.49
N LEU A 418 -16.69 -1.08 -2.57
CA LEU A 418 -15.39 -0.60 -3.04
C LEU A 418 -14.23 -1.19 -2.23
N ARG A 419 -14.41 -1.36 -0.91
CA ARG A 419 -13.45 -2.00 0.00
C ARG A 419 -13.00 -3.36 -0.50
N ARG A 420 -13.95 -4.22 -0.89
CA ARG A 420 -13.66 -5.57 -1.39
C ARG A 420 -12.84 -5.49 -2.68
N VAL A 421 -13.25 -4.65 -3.62
CA VAL A 421 -12.52 -4.49 -4.90
C VAL A 421 -11.09 -4.03 -4.66
N ARG A 422 -10.88 -3.12 -3.71
CA ARG A 422 -9.55 -2.65 -3.32
C ARG A 422 -8.71 -3.75 -2.67
N LEU A 423 -9.28 -4.63 -1.87
CA LEU A 423 -8.57 -5.79 -1.32
C LEU A 423 -8.14 -6.79 -2.40
N VAL A 424 -9.03 -7.07 -3.38
CA VAL A 424 -8.68 -7.90 -4.55
C VAL A 424 -7.50 -7.27 -5.31
N HIS A 425 -7.53 -5.95 -5.54
CA HIS A 425 -6.42 -5.21 -6.14
C HIS A 425 -5.13 -5.36 -5.32
N LEU A 426 -5.16 -5.06 -4.02
CA LEU A 426 -3.97 -5.12 -3.16
C LEU A 426 -3.35 -6.52 -3.13
N SER A 427 -4.15 -7.58 -3.14
CA SER A 427 -3.69 -8.98 -3.20
C SER A 427 -2.98 -9.39 -4.51
N GLY A 428 -2.72 -8.46 -5.43
CA GLY A 428 -2.08 -8.72 -6.72
C GLY A 428 -3.01 -9.32 -7.78
N ARG A 429 -4.30 -9.50 -7.47
CA ARG A 429 -5.31 -10.07 -8.38
C ARG A 429 -5.90 -9.00 -9.32
N TYR A 430 -5.00 -8.31 -10.03
CA TYR A 430 -5.33 -7.16 -10.85
C TYR A 430 -6.39 -7.47 -11.94
N ALA A 431 -6.31 -8.66 -12.55
CA ALA A 431 -7.24 -9.08 -13.60
C ALA A 431 -8.68 -9.21 -13.08
N ASP A 432 -8.85 -9.62 -11.83
CA ASP A 432 -10.14 -9.73 -11.16
C ASP A 432 -10.66 -8.36 -10.70
N ALA A 433 -9.76 -7.48 -10.26
CA ALA A 433 -10.12 -6.15 -9.74
C ALA A 433 -10.64 -5.18 -10.83
N LEU A 434 -10.04 -5.17 -12.02
CA LEU A 434 -10.41 -4.25 -13.10
C LEU A 434 -11.90 -4.27 -13.49
N PRO A 435 -12.52 -5.43 -13.81
CA PRO A 435 -13.95 -5.45 -14.15
C PRO A 435 -14.84 -5.02 -12.98
N LEU A 436 -14.42 -5.26 -11.73
CA LEU A 436 -15.14 -4.82 -10.54
C LEU A 436 -15.08 -3.30 -10.38
N TYR A 437 -13.92 -2.67 -10.56
CA TYR A 437 -13.82 -1.19 -10.56
C TYR A 437 -14.68 -0.55 -11.64
N LEU A 438 -14.74 -1.15 -12.84
CA LEU A 438 -15.62 -0.66 -13.90
C LEU A 438 -17.10 -0.71 -13.48
N ARG A 439 -17.54 -1.80 -12.84
CA ARG A 439 -18.91 -1.90 -12.31
C ARG A 439 -19.20 -0.81 -11.27
N ILE A 440 -18.26 -0.57 -10.34
CA ILE A 440 -18.37 0.50 -9.35
C ILE A 440 -18.54 1.86 -10.04
N ARG A 441 -17.68 2.19 -11.01
CA ARG A 441 -17.73 3.47 -11.73
C ARG A 441 -19.03 3.64 -12.52
N THR A 442 -19.51 2.59 -13.17
CA THR A 442 -20.78 2.64 -13.90
C THR A 442 -21.95 2.80 -12.95
N ALA A 443 -21.94 2.09 -11.81
CA ALA A 443 -22.98 2.16 -10.78
C ALA A 443 -23.02 3.52 -10.08
N ALA A 444 -21.87 4.17 -9.89
CA ALA A 444 -21.79 5.48 -9.25
C ALA A 444 -22.34 6.64 -10.10
N ARG A 445 -22.59 6.42 -11.40
CA ARG A 445 -23.17 7.46 -12.28
C ARG A 445 -24.66 7.62 -12.01
N VAL A 446 -25.17 8.80 -12.35
CA VAL A 446 -26.63 9.06 -12.35
C VAL A 446 -27.30 8.03 -13.28
N PRO A 447 -28.32 7.29 -12.81
CA PRO A 447 -29.09 6.38 -13.65
C PRO A 447 -29.71 7.11 -14.83
N ALA A 448 -29.72 6.47 -16.00
CA ALA A 448 -30.39 7.02 -17.19
C ALA A 448 -31.91 7.13 -16.99
N VAL A 449 -32.49 6.26 -16.15
CA VAL A 449 -33.90 6.27 -15.77
C VAL A 449 -34.00 6.66 -14.30
N LEU A 450 -34.59 7.82 -14.07
CA LEU A 450 -34.79 8.38 -12.74
C LEU A 450 -36.12 7.87 -12.12
N PRO A 451 -36.16 7.54 -10.81
CA PRO A 451 -37.42 7.22 -10.15
C PRO A 451 -38.45 8.34 -10.27
N THR A 452 -39.71 7.99 -10.49
CA THR A 452 -40.83 8.95 -10.46
C THR A 452 -41.25 9.30 -9.03
N ASP A 453 -40.95 8.45 -8.06
CA ASP A 453 -41.20 8.68 -6.63
C ASP A 453 -40.26 9.78 -6.09
N PRO A 454 -40.78 10.91 -5.60
CA PRO A 454 -39.98 12.00 -5.03
C PRO A 454 -39.08 11.57 -3.87
N ALA A 455 -39.52 10.63 -3.03
CA ALA A 455 -38.74 10.18 -1.87
C ALA A 455 -37.50 9.38 -2.31
N LEU A 456 -37.65 8.51 -3.32
CA LEU A 456 -36.53 7.78 -3.91
C LEU A 456 -35.58 8.74 -4.65
N MET A 457 -36.13 9.75 -5.33
CA MET A 457 -35.34 10.79 -5.98
C MET A 457 -34.47 11.55 -4.98
N GLN A 458 -35.06 11.99 -3.87
CA GLN A 458 -34.34 12.71 -2.81
C GLN A 458 -33.23 11.86 -2.21
N ARG A 459 -33.49 10.58 -1.92
CA ARG A 459 -32.48 9.65 -1.40
C ARG A 459 -31.32 9.45 -2.37
N LEU A 460 -31.61 9.28 -3.66
CA LEU A 460 -30.59 9.16 -4.69
C LEU A 460 -29.75 10.44 -4.83
N GLN A 461 -30.40 11.61 -4.81
CA GLN A 461 -29.73 12.90 -4.87
C GLN A 461 -28.80 13.13 -3.65
N GLN A 462 -29.25 12.75 -2.46
CA GLN A 462 -28.43 12.81 -1.24
C GLN A 462 -27.21 11.90 -1.29
N ALA A 463 -27.28 10.79 -2.02
CA ALA A 463 -26.16 9.86 -2.18
C ALA A 463 -25.13 10.30 -3.24
N MET A 464 -25.46 11.27 -4.10
CA MET A 464 -24.59 11.68 -5.21
C MET A 464 -23.17 12.13 -4.80
N PRO A 465 -22.98 12.92 -3.73
CA PRO A 465 -21.62 13.27 -3.28
C PRO A 465 -20.79 12.03 -2.89
N GLY A 466 -21.41 11.07 -2.20
CA GLY A 466 -20.79 9.79 -1.85
C GLY A 466 -20.46 8.96 -3.10
N ASN A 467 -21.39 8.86 -4.04
CA ASN A 467 -21.16 8.16 -5.32
C ASN A 467 -20.01 8.80 -6.13
N ASN A 468 -19.94 10.13 -6.17
CA ASN A 468 -18.85 10.83 -6.84
C ASN A 468 -17.49 10.50 -6.21
N LEU A 469 -17.41 10.46 -4.87
CA LEU A 469 -16.21 10.05 -4.15
C LEU A 469 -15.82 8.58 -4.44
N VAL A 470 -16.79 7.70 -4.54
CA VAL A 470 -16.55 6.29 -4.91
C VAL A 470 -16.04 6.17 -6.36
N ALA A 471 -16.62 6.93 -7.28
CA ALA A 471 -16.21 6.96 -8.68
C ALA A 471 -14.79 7.52 -8.85
N ASP A 472 -14.44 8.56 -8.09
CA ASP A 472 -13.12 9.17 -7.99
C ASP A 472 -12.07 8.11 -7.63
N PHE A 473 -12.21 7.46 -6.46
CA PHE A 473 -11.31 6.39 -6.04
C PHE A 473 -11.21 5.24 -7.05
N ALA A 474 -12.35 4.75 -7.53
CA ALA A 474 -12.39 3.64 -8.47
C ALA A 474 -11.72 4.00 -9.82
N CYS A 475 -11.83 5.25 -10.27
CA CYS A 475 -11.17 5.72 -11.49
C CYS A 475 -9.65 5.75 -11.34
N TYR A 476 -9.14 6.33 -10.25
CA TYR A 476 -7.70 6.36 -9.98
C TYR A 476 -7.12 4.95 -9.81
N TRP A 477 -7.75 4.10 -8.99
CA TRP A 477 -7.26 2.73 -8.79
C TRP A 477 -7.41 1.83 -10.01
N THR A 478 -8.30 2.13 -10.95
CA THR A 478 -8.30 1.48 -12.27
C THR A 478 -6.98 1.77 -13.00
N ALA A 479 -6.53 3.03 -13.01
CA ALA A 479 -5.28 3.41 -13.67
C ALA A 479 -4.06 2.75 -13.00
N LEU A 480 -4.02 2.75 -11.65
CA LEU A 480 -2.97 2.08 -10.88
C LEU A 480 -2.96 0.56 -11.16
N CYS A 481 -4.12 -0.09 -11.15
CA CYS A 481 -4.24 -1.51 -11.47
C CYS A 481 -3.78 -1.85 -12.90
N GLN A 482 -4.02 -0.96 -13.87
CA GLN A 482 -3.49 -1.10 -15.24
C GLN A 482 -1.97 -0.93 -15.28
N TYR A 483 -1.43 -0.01 -14.48
CA TYR A 483 0.01 0.23 -14.39
C TYR A 483 0.73 -1.00 -13.83
N GLU A 484 0.19 -1.61 -12.78
CA GLU A 484 0.72 -2.83 -12.18
C GLU A 484 0.66 -4.04 -13.14
N GLN A 485 -0.27 -4.04 -14.11
CA GLN A 485 -0.31 -5.03 -15.20
C GLN A 485 0.65 -4.73 -16.36
N GLY A 486 1.45 -3.67 -16.27
CA GLY A 486 2.32 -3.22 -17.36
C GLY A 486 1.57 -2.62 -18.55
N ARG A 487 0.30 -2.22 -18.38
CA ARG A 487 -0.55 -1.65 -19.44
C ARG A 487 -0.45 -0.12 -19.46
N SER A 488 0.76 0.40 -19.65
CA SER A 488 1.08 1.82 -19.51
C SER A 488 0.23 2.74 -20.39
N ASP A 489 -0.07 2.38 -21.64
CA ASP A 489 -0.92 3.20 -22.52
C ASP A 489 -2.35 3.37 -21.99
N LEU A 490 -2.93 2.30 -21.45
CA LEU A 490 -4.26 2.35 -20.83
C LEU A 490 -4.21 3.18 -19.54
N THR A 491 -3.13 3.07 -18.75
CA THR A 491 -2.90 3.93 -17.59
C THR A 491 -2.89 5.40 -17.99
N LEU A 492 -2.17 5.78 -19.05
CA LEU A 492 -2.14 7.16 -19.55
C LEU A 492 -3.53 7.65 -19.95
N GLN A 493 -4.29 6.84 -20.67
CA GLN A 493 -5.67 7.17 -21.07
C GLN A 493 -6.57 7.36 -19.85
N MET A 494 -6.50 6.45 -18.88
CA MET A 494 -7.32 6.48 -17.66
C MET A 494 -6.98 7.67 -16.77
N LEU A 495 -5.70 8.03 -16.63
CA LEU A 495 -5.30 9.22 -15.87
C LEU A 495 -5.74 10.51 -16.53
N ARG A 496 -5.62 10.63 -17.86
CA ARG A 496 -6.16 11.78 -18.60
C ARG A 496 -7.68 11.89 -18.45
N GLN A 497 -8.39 10.75 -18.44
CA GLN A 497 -9.81 10.72 -18.12
C GLN A 497 -10.08 11.19 -16.69
N TYR A 498 -9.34 10.66 -15.71
CA TYR A 498 -9.49 11.05 -14.31
C TYR A 498 -9.37 12.57 -14.12
N VAL A 499 -8.38 13.22 -14.75
CA VAL A 499 -8.20 14.68 -14.64
C VAL A 499 -9.40 15.46 -15.18
N ARG A 500 -10.06 14.96 -16.24
CA ARG A 500 -11.26 15.59 -16.80
C ARG A 500 -12.50 15.35 -15.94
N ASP A 501 -12.67 14.11 -15.48
CA ASP A 501 -13.87 13.68 -14.74
C ASP A 501 -13.84 14.18 -13.28
N PHE A 502 -12.64 14.31 -12.68
CA PHE A 502 -12.40 14.66 -11.28
C PHE A 502 -11.30 15.73 -11.13
N PRO A 503 -11.50 16.97 -11.62
CA PRO A 503 -10.48 18.02 -11.59
C PRO A 503 -10.02 18.37 -10.16
N ILE A 504 -10.90 18.20 -9.17
CA ILE A 504 -10.68 18.38 -7.72
C ILE A 504 -10.82 17.07 -6.94
N GLY A 505 -10.57 15.93 -7.59
CA GLY A 505 -10.68 14.61 -6.97
C GLY A 505 -9.64 14.38 -5.87
N ASN A 506 -9.95 13.45 -4.97
CA ASN A 506 -9.13 13.13 -3.80
C ASN A 506 -7.77 12.55 -4.19
N CYS A 507 -7.69 11.81 -5.28
CA CYS A 507 -6.44 11.24 -5.78
C CYS A 507 -5.70 12.19 -6.75
N ARG A 508 -6.12 13.45 -6.90
CA ARG A 508 -5.58 14.38 -7.90
C ARG A 508 -4.08 14.61 -7.78
N ASP A 509 -3.59 14.73 -6.54
CA ASP A 509 -2.18 15.00 -6.26
C ASP A 509 -1.25 13.83 -6.63
N ALA A 510 -1.79 12.61 -6.68
CA ALA A 510 -1.04 11.42 -7.06
C ALA A 510 -0.94 11.20 -8.58
N VAL A 511 -1.77 11.90 -9.37
CA VAL A 511 -1.86 11.70 -10.82
C VAL A 511 -0.57 12.08 -11.56
N PRO A 512 0.07 13.24 -11.31
CA PRO A 512 1.26 13.63 -12.07
C PRO A 512 2.41 12.64 -11.95
N GLU A 513 2.64 12.09 -10.76
CA GLU A 513 3.70 11.12 -10.52
C GLU A 513 3.42 9.82 -11.28
N LEU A 514 2.22 9.24 -11.16
CA LEU A 514 1.86 8.01 -11.87
C LEU A 514 1.86 8.20 -13.40
N LEU A 515 1.47 9.38 -13.88
CA LEU A 515 1.53 9.72 -15.31
C LEU A 515 2.99 9.78 -15.80
N ALA A 516 3.90 10.38 -15.03
CA ALA A 516 5.32 10.42 -15.35
C ALA A 516 5.92 9.00 -15.41
N PHE A 517 5.62 8.14 -14.44
CA PHE A 517 6.05 6.73 -14.45
C PHE A 517 5.51 5.97 -15.67
N ALA A 518 4.24 6.15 -16.01
CA ALA A 518 3.65 5.49 -17.19
C ALA A 518 4.28 5.98 -18.51
N LEU A 519 4.59 7.28 -18.63
CA LEU A 519 5.26 7.84 -19.81
C LEU A 519 6.67 7.29 -19.97
N VAL A 520 7.45 7.23 -18.88
CA VAL A 520 8.82 6.68 -18.91
C VAL A 520 8.83 5.20 -19.29
N LYS A 521 7.86 4.41 -18.80
CA LYS A 521 7.69 3.00 -19.23
C LYS A 521 7.32 2.82 -20.71
N THR A 522 6.92 3.89 -21.40
CA THR A 522 6.59 3.88 -22.84
C THR A 522 7.63 4.63 -23.68
N ASP A 523 8.82 4.86 -23.14
CA ASP A 523 9.91 5.61 -23.79
C ASP A 523 9.56 7.06 -24.15
N ARG A 524 8.53 7.63 -23.49
CA ARG A 524 8.04 9.01 -23.70
C ARG A 524 8.55 9.96 -22.62
N MET A 525 9.83 9.83 -22.27
CA MET A 525 10.45 10.59 -21.18
C MET A 525 10.36 12.12 -21.37
N ALA A 526 10.46 12.60 -22.60
CA ALA A 526 10.36 14.03 -22.93
C ALA A 526 9.00 14.63 -22.55
N GLU A 527 7.93 13.82 -22.53
CA GLU A 527 6.59 14.26 -22.10
C GLU A 527 6.42 14.21 -20.58
N ALA A 528 7.21 13.40 -19.86
CA ALA A 528 7.06 13.21 -18.42
C ALA A 528 7.54 14.43 -17.63
N LEU A 529 8.64 15.08 -18.07
CA LEU A 529 9.20 16.25 -17.38
C LEU A 529 8.21 17.43 -17.32
N PRO A 530 7.57 17.87 -18.43
CA PRO A 530 6.57 18.92 -18.39
C PRO A 530 5.39 18.65 -17.43
N ILE A 531 4.99 17.39 -17.27
CA ILE A 531 3.91 17.01 -16.35
C ILE A 531 4.29 17.31 -14.89
N LEU A 532 5.54 17.00 -14.49
CA LEU A 532 6.02 17.29 -13.14
C LEU A 532 6.29 18.80 -12.95
N GLU A 533 6.68 19.51 -14.00
CA GLU A 533 6.91 20.96 -13.97
C GLU A 533 5.62 21.78 -13.86
N GLN A 534 4.50 21.27 -14.38
CA GLN A 534 3.18 21.89 -14.21
C GLN A 534 2.74 21.97 -12.75
N ILE A 535 3.29 21.13 -11.86
CA ILE A 535 3.01 21.22 -10.42
C ILE A 535 3.71 22.48 -9.88
N PRO A 536 2.98 23.45 -9.31
CA PRO A 536 3.58 24.66 -8.76
C PRO A 536 4.65 24.34 -7.70
N PRO A 537 5.82 25.01 -7.69
CA PRO A 537 6.89 24.70 -6.73
C PRO A 537 6.45 24.70 -5.26
N ARG A 538 5.52 25.58 -4.88
CA ARG A 538 5.03 25.70 -3.50
C ARG A 538 4.15 24.53 -3.04
N THR A 539 3.51 23.82 -3.98
CA THR A 539 2.63 22.68 -3.67
C THR A 539 3.23 21.36 -4.13
N ARG A 540 4.44 21.39 -4.73
CA ARG A 540 5.13 20.20 -5.20
C ARG A 540 5.66 19.41 -4.01
N SER A 541 5.24 18.15 -3.92
CA SER A 541 5.78 17.19 -2.96
C SER A 541 7.30 17.06 -3.15
N GLN A 542 8.02 16.72 -2.08
CA GLN A 542 9.47 16.46 -2.16
C GLN A 542 9.78 15.33 -3.16
N ARG A 543 8.91 14.31 -3.22
CA ARG A 543 8.99 13.22 -4.19
C ARG A 543 8.87 13.72 -5.62
N ALA A 544 7.84 14.50 -5.96
CA ALA A 544 7.68 15.03 -7.31
C ALA A 544 8.85 15.95 -7.71
N ALA A 545 9.39 16.73 -6.77
CA ALA A 545 10.59 17.53 -7.00
C ALA A 545 11.82 16.66 -7.29
N TYR A 546 11.98 15.55 -6.56
CA TYR A 546 13.05 14.59 -6.77
C TYR A 546 12.93 13.88 -8.13
N LEU A 547 11.74 13.37 -8.48
CA LEU A 547 11.49 12.74 -9.80
C LEU A 547 11.77 13.71 -10.95
N ARG A 548 11.38 14.99 -10.80
CA ARG A 548 11.71 16.04 -11.77
C ARG A 548 13.23 16.22 -11.93
N LYS A 549 13.98 16.26 -10.83
CA LYS A 549 15.45 16.34 -10.85
C LYS A 549 16.06 15.17 -11.64
N LEU A 550 15.58 13.94 -11.41
CA LEU A 550 16.06 12.75 -12.13
C LEU A 550 15.86 12.90 -13.64
N LEU A 551 14.63 13.24 -14.07
CA LEU A 551 14.31 13.41 -15.50
C LEU A 551 15.12 14.55 -16.15
N LYS A 552 15.23 15.70 -15.48
CA LYS A 552 15.97 16.86 -15.99
C LYS A 552 17.45 16.53 -16.26
N SER A 553 18.06 15.74 -15.39
CA SER A 553 19.48 15.34 -15.53
C SER A 553 19.73 14.50 -16.79
N GLN A 554 18.74 13.73 -17.24
CA GLN A 554 18.85 12.86 -18.40
C GLN A 554 18.50 13.57 -19.70
N VAL A 555 17.47 14.41 -19.69
CA VAL A 555 17.12 15.23 -20.84
C VAL A 555 18.27 16.18 -21.20
N ALA A 556 18.96 16.74 -20.20
CA ALA A 556 20.13 17.58 -20.42
C ALA A 556 21.37 16.81 -20.95
N GLY A 557 21.46 15.51 -20.66
CA GLY A 557 22.55 14.64 -21.10
C GLY A 557 22.33 14.01 -22.48
N ALA A 558 21.10 14.02 -23.00
CA ALA A 558 20.81 13.51 -24.33
C ALA A 558 21.42 14.44 -25.39
N PRO A 559 22.13 13.91 -26.41
CA PRO A 559 22.49 14.73 -27.56
C PRO A 559 21.21 15.34 -28.14
N PRO A 560 21.24 16.59 -28.62
CA PRO A 560 20.06 17.21 -29.22
C PRO A 560 19.53 16.26 -30.28
N SER A 561 18.32 15.73 -30.08
CA SER A 561 17.68 14.89 -31.08
C SER A 561 17.64 15.72 -32.35
N GLU A 562 18.31 15.25 -33.42
CA GLU A 562 18.09 15.78 -34.76
C GLU A 562 16.57 15.83 -34.91
N SER A 563 16.03 17.05 -35.01
CA SER A 563 14.63 17.26 -35.29
C SER A 563 14.33 16.41 -36.51
N VAL A 564 13.52 15.38 -36.33
CA VAL A 564 12.91 14.71 -37.47
C VAL A 564 12.09 15.82 -38.11
N ASP A 565 12.67 16.42 -39.15
CA ASP A 565 12.02 17.44 -39.93
C ASP A 565 10.64 16.91 -40.26
N ALA A 566 9.62 17.66 -39.83
CA ALA A 566 8.25 17.41 -40.22
C ALA A 566 8.26 17.16 -41.74
N PRO A 567 7.65 16.08 -42.23
CA PRO A 567 7.73 15.74 -43.64
C PRO A 567 7.26 16.95 -44.45
N SER A 568 8.21 17.58 -45.14
CA SER A 568 7.96 18.64 -46.10
C SER A 568 6.92 18.12 -47.07
N THR A 569 5.70 18.62 -46.97
CA THR A 569 4.63 18.43 -47.95
C THR A 569 5.12 18.98 -49.28
N THR A 570 5.77 18.13 -50.05
CA THR A 570 6.21 18.39 -51.41
C THR A 570 5.16 17.73 -52.30
N GLY A 571 4.53 18.56 -53.13
CA GLY A 571 3.34 18.21 -53.90
C GLY A 571 3.50 16.95 -54.74
N ALA A 572 2.43 16.16 -54.77
CA ALA A 572 2.20 15.14 -55.77
C ALA A 572 0.89 15.49 -56.51
N ASP A 573 1.00 15.50 -57.83
CA ASP A 573 -0.04 15.75 -58.82
C ASP A 573 -1.29 14.85 -58.66
N PRO A 574 -2.48 15.31 -59.10
CA PRO A 574 -3.71 14.57 -59.03
C PRO A 574 -3.92 13.74 -60.30
N ALA A 575 -3.81 12.41 -60.21
CA ALA A 575 -4.40 11.53 -61.20
C ALA A 575 -4.71 10.14 -60.62
N SER A 576 -5.93 9.69 -60.91
CA SER A 576 -6.38 8.29 -60.87
C SER A 576 -6.90 7.75 -59.53
N MET A 577 -8.16 8.09 -59.22
CA MET A 577 -9.07 7.22 -58.46
C MET A 577 -9.93 6.42 -59.46
N PRO A 578 -10.12 5.10 -59.27
CA PRO A 578 -11.23 4.39 -59.90
C PRO A 578 -12.49 4.43 -59.02
N ASP A 579 -13.63 4.40 -59.72
CA ASP A 579 -15.00 4.47 -59.26
C ASP A 579 -15.35 3.55 -58.07
N GLU A 580 -16.09 4.10 -57.11
CA GLU A 580 -17.08 3.33 -56.34
C GLU A 580 -18.36 4.17 -56.14
N ALA A 581 -19.50 3.54 -56.47
CA ALA A 581 -20.81 4.15 -56.67
C ALA A 581 -21.52 4.53 -55.35
N PRO A 582 -22.52 5.44 -55.39
CA PRO A 582 -23.05 6.09 -54.21
C PRO A 582 -24.21 5.32 -53.55
N ILE A 583 -24.25 5.33 -52.22
CA ILE A 583 -25.45 5.04 -51.44
C ILE A 583 -26.07 6.36 -51.02
N ALA A 584 -27.31 6.57 -51.48
CA ALA A 584 -28.15 7.71 -51.19
C ALA A 584 -28.61 7.73 -49.72
N SER A 585 -28.61 8.93 -49.12
CA SER A 585 -29.48 9.25 -47.98
C SER A 585 -30.00 10.67 -48.18
N GLU A 586 -31.29 10.75 -48.48
CA GLU A 586 -32.06 11.99 -48.54
C GLU A 586 -32.14 12.65 -47.16
N ALA A 587 -32.06 13.97 -47.15
CA ALA A 587 -32.51 14.82 -46.05
C ALA A 587 -34.05 14.91 -46.07
N PRO A 588 -34.65 15.49 -45.01
CA PRO A 588 -35.17 16.82 -45.28
C PRO A 588 -34.78 17.86 -44.21
N VAL A 589 -34.64 19.06 -44.76
CA VAL A 589 -34.53 20.38 -44.14
C VAL A 589 -35.78 20.69 -43.34
N ASP A 590 -35.62 21.27 -42.15
CA ASP A 590 -36.56 22.27 -41.65
C ASP A 590 -35.83 23.40 -40.91
N ASN A 591 -36.30 24.61 -41.17
CA ASN A 591 -35.75 25.90 -40.79
C ASN A 591 -36.30 26.36 -39.45
N GLY A 592 -35.53 27.12 -38.67
CA GLY A 592 -36.09 27.78 -37.48
C GLY A 592 -35.09 28.63 -36.70
N GLU A 593 -34.96 29.88 -37.13
CA GLU A 593 -34.74 31.12 -36.36
C GLU A 593 -33.85 31.14 -35.10
N THR A 594 -32.74 31.85 -35.26
CA THR A 594 -31.93 32.51 -34.22
C THR A 594 -32.64 33.77 -33.68
N PRO A 595 -32.59 34.04 -32.36
CA PRO A 595 -32.61 35.41 -31.87
C PRO A 595 -31.29 35.81 -31.18
N ALA A 596 -30.90 37.05 -31.46
CA ALA A 596 -29.73 37.75 -30.95
C ALA A 596 -29.74 37.96 -29.42
N PRO A 597 -28.57 38.11 -28.76
CA PRO A 597 -28.51 38.51 -27.37
C PRO A 597 -28.67 40.04 -27.23
N ALA A 598 -29.60 40.43 -26.36
CA ALA A 598 -29.85 41.80 -25.96
C ALA A 598 -28.77 42.34 -25.01
N GLU A 599 -28.54 43.64 -25.14
CA GLU A 599 -27.58 44.47 -24.45
C GLU A 599 -27.81 44.53 -22.93
N SER A 600 -26.71 44.51 -22.19
CA SER A 600 -26.63 44.70 -20.75
C SER A 600 -26.54 46.19 -20.43
N GLU A 601 -27.61 46.78 -19.91
CA GLU A 601 -27.60 48.12 -19.32
C GLU A 601 -27.00 48.12 -17.90
N ALA A 602 -26.35 49.24 -17.62
CA ALA A 602 -25.56 49.55 -16.45
C ALA A 602 -26.38 49.86 -15.19
N SER A 603 -25.77 49.66 -14.02
CA SER A 603 -26.07 50.41 -12.79
C SER A 603 -24.97 50.22 -11.72
N PRO A 604 -24.86 51.13 -10.73
CA PRO A 604 -23.65 51.91 -10.56
C PRO A 604 -22.86 51.60 -9.28
N ALA A 605 -21.68 52.22 -9.23
CA ALA A 605 -20.77 52.28 -8.10
C ALA A 605 -21.43 52.74 -6.80
N ALA A 606 -21.08 52.07 -5.70
CA ALA A 606 -21.08 52.64 -4.36
C ALA A 606 -19.78 52.27 -3.64
N ASP A 607 -19.09 53.34 -3.30
CA ASP A 607 -17.96 53.51 -2.41
C ASP A 607 -18.34 53.02 -1.00
N GLU A 608 -17.50 52.22 -0.33
CA GLU A 608 -17.35 52.27 1.14
C GLU A 608 -16.13 51.47 1.64
N THR A 609 -15.48 52.10 2.61
CA THR A 609 -14.15 51.87 3.20
C THR A 609 -14.06 50.57 4.04
N PRO A 610 -12.89 49.91 4.16
CA PRO A 610 -12.76 48.73 4.99
C PRO A 610 -12.61 49.10 6.49
N ALA A 611 -13.46 48.52 7.32
CA ALA A 611 -13.36 48.57 8.77
C ALA A 611 -12.25 47.65 9.30
N GLU A 612 -11.51 48.16 10.30
CA GLU A 612 -10.48 47.47 11.09
C GLU A 612 -10.99 46.18 11.76
N PRO A 613 -10.14 45.15 11.95
CA PRO A 613 -10.45 44.02 12.79
C PRO A 613 -10.33 44.40 14.28
N ALA A 614 -11.41 44.16 15.02
CA ALA A 614 -11.47 44.31 16.47
C ALA A 614 -10.52 43.33 17.19
N THR A 615 -9.78 43.87 18.15
CA THR A 615 -9.07 43.14 19.21
C THR A 615 -10.06 42.42 20.15
N PRO A 616 -9.79 41.18 20.58
CA PRO A 616 -10.46 40.59 21.73
C PRO A 616 -9.69 40.92 23.02
N SER A 617 -10.36 41.63 23.92
CA SER A 617 -9.95 41.85 25.31
C SER A 617 -10.68 40.89 26.23
N ASP A 618 -9.88 40.21 27.04
CA ASP A 618 -10.03 39.92 28.48
C ASP A 618 -11.13 39.01 29.08
N GLU A 619 -10.58 38.15 29.94
CA GLU A 619 -10.98 37.79 31.29
C GLU A 619 -12.22 36.92 31.53
N SER A 620 -11.95 35.67 31.91
CA SER A 620 -12.73 34.94 32.90
C SER A 620 -11.77 34.07 33.73
N GLU A 621 -11.45 34.54 34.94
CA GLU A 621 -10.78 33.79 36.01
C GLU A 621 -11.59 32.54 36.42
N PRO A 622 -10.93 31.43 36.75
CA PRO A 622 -11.50 30.40 37.61
C PRO A 622 -11.06 30.59 39.08
N PRO A 623 -11.90 30.21 40.07
CA PRO A 623 -11.60 30.42 41.48
C PRO A 623 -10.53 29.45 42.00
N ALA A 624 -9.60 30.01 42.78
CA ALA A 624 -8.71 29.28 43.67
C ALA A 624 -9.45 28.97 44.98
N ASP A 625 -9.39 27.71 45.43
CA ASP A 625 -9.31 27.31 46.85
C ASP A 625 -9.33 25.77 46.96
N ALA A 626 -8.17 25.17 47.27
CA ALA A 626 -8.06 23.90 47.99
C ALA A 626 -6.62 23.72 48.51
N GLU A 627 -6.48 23.84 49.83
CA GLU A 627 -5.27 23.60 50.62
C GLU A 627 -4.73 22.16 50.44
N PRO A 628 -3.39 21.94 50.47
CA PRO A 628 -2.85 20.59 50.65
C PRO A 628 -2.70 20.25 52.13
N ALA A 629 -3.38 19.19 52.56
CA ALA A 629 -3.16 18.56 53.85
C ALA A 629 -1.78 17.87 53.92
N THR A 630 -1.06 18.20 54.97
CA THR A 630 0.19 17.59 55.45
C THR A 630 -0.05 16.28 56.21
N THR A 631 1.05 15.51 56.40
CA THR A 631 1.24 14.24 57.16
C THR A 631 0.95 12.94 56.37
N ALA A 632 1.78 11.89 56.39
CA ALA A 632 2.61 11.38 57.48
C ALA A 632 3.87 10.60 57.03
N GLU A 633 4.82 10.49 57.98
CA GLU A 633 6.03 9.66 58.00
C GLU A 633 5.77 8.15 57.85
N PRO A 634 6.75 7.35 57.40
CA PRO A 634 6.76 5.91 57.65
C PRO A 634 7.49 5.60 58.97
N ALA A 635 6.77 4.89 59.86
CA ALA A 635 7.36 4.26 61.04
C ALA A 635 8.21 3.05 60.65
N THR A 636 9.43 3.03 61.17
CA THR A 636 10.25 1.85 61.42
C THR A 636 9.63 1.00 62.53
N VAL A 637 9.59 -0.33 62.37
CA VAL A 637 9.83 -1.32 63.45
C VAL A 637 10.32 -2.64 62.84
N ASP A 638 11.46 -3.08 63.37
CA ASP A 638 12.01 -4.43 63.62
C ASP A 638 11.45 -5.68 62.91
#